data_AF-A0A6J6DZA0-F1
#
_entry.id   AF-A0A6J6DZA0-F1
#
_cell.length_a   1.000
_cell.length_b   1.000
_cell.length_c   1.000
_cell.angle_alpha   90.00
_cell.angle_beta   90.00
_cell.angle_gamma   90.00
#
_symmetry.space_group_name_H-M   'P 1'
#
loop_
_entity.id
_entity.type
_entity.pdbx_description
1 polymer ?
#
loop_
_entity_poly.entity_id
_entity_poly.type
_entity_poly.pdbx_seq_one_letter_code
_entity_poly.pdbx_strand_id
1 'polypeptide(L)'
;MTELRLDGRTEDGLYLSLRDQEGEQYTLRVSDTLRATVNQQRLNSVPDNPEPTISIKEIQRLLRTGQTSEQISREYNVSIEKIERFAGPILSERIYIIDQAQQIVVRKEIDRDPVTLIATITSRLTPRGIDASSLSWDTWRLENGIWTVELHYPHTGGIGVAQWSFDPLLRSLASMDENARWMMGDDPSPRQISKPGLVATDSTHPSERRSAENYGAATLEKDHFDDFDDEKFEEEKIAPLVPRLAVIREEPDDEASRDGITARAKVPSWDEIMFGIKPEEK
;
A
#
# COMPACT_ATOMS: atom_id res chain seq x y z
N MET A 1 13.49 62.36 30.05
CA MET A 1 14.75 61.93 29.41
C MET A 1 14.84 62.73 28.14
N THR A 2 15.80 63.64 28.05
CA THR A 2 15.91 64.58 26.93
C THR A 2 16.69 63.91 25.81
N GLU A 3 16.14 63.88 24.60
CA GLU A 3 16.78 63.26 23.43
C GLU A 3 17.59 64.30 22.67
N LEU A 4 18.91 64.15 22.70
CA LEU A 4 19.82 65.06 22.01
C LEU A 4 20.19 64.51 20.64
N ARG A 5 20.00 65.33 19.59
CA ARG A 5 20.42 65.02 18.23
C ARG A 5 21.80 65.62 17.94
N LEU A 6 22.66 64.87 17.26
CA LEU A 6 23.96 65.35 16.80
C LEU A 6 23.79 66.29 15.60
N ASP A 7 24.20 67.54 15.75
CA ASP A 7 24.16 68.58 14.71
C ASP A 7 25.50 68.66 13.96
N GLY A 8 26.61 68.40 14.65
CA GLY A 8 27.93 68.37 14.01
C GLY A 8 29.10 68.41 14.99
N ARG A 9 30.26 68.82 14.50
CA ARG A 9 31.49 69.01 15.27
C ARG A 9 31.86 70.48 15.25
N THR A 10 32.36 71.01 16.36
CA THR A 10 32.88 72.40 16.45
C THR A 10 34.13 72.55 15.57
N GLU A 11 34.47 73.78 15.17
CA GLU A 11 35.62 74.09 14.28
C GLU A 11 36.95 73.55 14.81
N ASP A 12 37.20 73.63 16.12
CA ASP A 12 38.41 73.09 16.77
C ASP A 12 38.44 71.55 16.80
N GLY A 13 37.31 70.93 16.51
CA GLY A 13 37.17 69.50 16.52
C GLY A 13 37.16 68.83 17.90
N LEU A 14 37.21 69.59 18.99
CA LEU A 14 37.29 69.04 20.34
C LEU A 14 35.91 68.68 20.93
N TYR A 15 34.83 69.19 20.35
CA TYR A 15 33.46 69.05 20.84
C TYR A 15 32.49 68.68 19.72
N LEU A 16 31.43 67.96 20.08
CA LEU A 16 30.24 67.71 19.28
C LEU A 16 29.16 68.73 19.66
N SER A 17 28.51 69.31 18.66
CA SER A 17 27.33 70.15 18.83
C SER A 17 26.09 69.27 18.82
N LEU A 18 25.30 69.35 19.88
CA LEU A 18 24.07 68.61 20.08
C LEU A 18 22.90 69.60 20.17
N ARG A 19 21.70 69.17 19.78
CA ARG A 19 20.48 69.98 19.88
C ARG A 19 19.34 69.15 20.44
N ASP A 20 18.57 69.73 21.35
CA ASP A 20 17.32 69.13 21.82
C ASP A 20 16.15 69.39 20.85
N GLN A 21 15.02 68.74 21.07
CA GLN A 21 13.75 68.93 20.36
C GLN A 21 13.23 70.37 20.48
N GLU A 22 13.55 71.08 21.58
CA GLU A 22 13.21 72.49 21.81
C GLU A 22 14.19 73.48 21.14
N GLY A 23 15.23 72.98 20.47
CA GLY A 23 16.19 73.80 19.72
C GLY A 23 17.37 74.34 20.54
N GLU A 24 17.44 74.04 21.83
CA GLU A 24 18.53 74.43 22.71
C GLU A 24 19.82 73.64 22.39
N GLN A 25 20.96 74.33 22.40
CA GLN A 25 22.25 73.79 21.95
C GLN A 25 23.10 73.33 23.14
N TYR A 26 23.63 72.12 23.03
CA TYR A 26 24.48 71.46 24.01
C TYR A 26 25.81 71.09 23.37
N THR A 27 26.88 71.02 24.17
CA THR A 27 28.20 70.59 23.69
C THR A 27 28.70 69.38 24.46
N LEU A 28 29.27 68.41 23.74
CA LEU A 28 29.85 67.20 24.31
C LEU A 28 31.32 67.08 23.89
N ARG A 29 32.22 66.97 24.85
CA ARG A 29 33.66 66.82 24.56
C ARG A 29 33.93 65.46 23.90
N VAL A 30 34.74 65.47 22.85
CA VAL A 30 35.26 64.26 22.22
C VAL A 30 36.39 63.69 23.06
N SER A 31 36.05 62.93 24.10
CA SER A 31 37.01 62.23 24.96
C SER A 31 37.49 60.91 24.33
N ASP A 32 38.60 60.37 24.85
CA ASP A 32 39.06 59.02 24.48
C ASP A 32 38.01 57.96 24.84
N THR A 33 37.25 58.16 25.92
CA THR A 33 36.13 57.29 26.30
C THR A 33 34.98 57.34 25.31
N LEU A 34 34.61 58.54 24.81
CA LEU A 34 33.58 58.68 23.78
C LEU A 34 34.04 58.01 22.47
N ARG A 35 35.29 58.25 22.05
CA ARG A 35 35.88 57.62 20.86
C ARG A 35 35.89 56.10 20.97
N ALA A 36 36.34 55.56 22.10
CA ALA A 36 36.39 54.13 22.36
C ALA A 36 34.98 53.51 22.38
N THR A 37 33.98 54.22 22.88
CA THR A 37 32.60 53.69 22.98
C THR A 37 31.87 53.72 21.63
N VAL A 38 32.07 54.77 20.83
CA VAL A 38 31.44 54.92 19.50
C VAL A 38 32.10 54.00 18.46
N ASN A 39 33.42 53.82 18.51
CA ASN A 39 34.15 52.95 17.59
C ASN A 39 34.13 51.46 17.97
N GLN A 40 33.45 51.08 19.05
CA GLN A 40 33.18 49.68 19.31
C GLN A 40 32.28 49.15 18.19
N GLN A 41 32.86 48.38 17.27
CA GLN A 41 32.10 47.49 16.40
C GLN A 41 31.32 46.54 17.31
N ARG A 42 30.04 46.87 17.53
CA ARG A 42 29.09 45.91 18.08
C ARG A 42 28.96 44.82 17.04
N LEU A 43 29.72 43.74 17.25
CA LEU A 43 29.55 42.49 16.55
C LEU A 43 28.19 41.95 16.96
N ASN A 44 27.13 42.43 16.32
CA ASN A 44 25.85 41.76 16.34
C ASN A 44 26.11 40.41 15.67
N SER A 45 26.10 39.32 16.45
CA SER A 45 26.11 37.98 15.91
C SER A 45 24.98 37.90 14.88
N VAL A 46 25.34 37.69 13.62
CA VAL A 46 24.36 37.28 12.60
C VAL A 46 23.66 36.06 13.21
N PRO A 47 22.33 36.06 13.39
CA PRO A 47 21.65 34.83 13.76
C PRO A 47 21.97 33.84 12.63
N ASP A 48 22.79 32.85 12.97
CA ASP A 48 22.99 31.68 12.14
C ASP A 48 21.58 31.13 11.94
N ASN A 49 21.03 31.29 10.74
CA ASN A 49 19.81 30.63 10.36
C ASN A 49 20.30 29.31 9.77
N PRO A 50 20.50 28.26 10.59
CA PRO A 50 20.89 26.98 10.03
C PRO A 50 19.78 26.61 9.05
N GLU A 51 20.15 26.41 7.78
CA GLU A 51 19.26 25.76 6.85
C GLU A 51 18.66 24.52 7.55
N PRO A 52 17.36 24.23 7.38
CA PRO A 52 16.74 23.12 8.06
C PRO A 52 17.41 21.80 7.62
N THR A 53 18.42 21.38 8.37
CA THR A 53 19.11 20.12 8.12
C THR A 53 18.15 19.01 8.49
N ILE A 54 17.89 18.09 7.56
CA ILE A 54 17.11 16.87 7.81
C ILE A 54 17.56 16.18 9.11
N SER A 55 16.58 15.82 9.94
CA SER A 55 16.87 15.13 11.20
C SER A 55 17.30 13.68 10.96
N ILE A 56 18.05 13.08 11.89
CA ILE A 56 18.44 11.66 11.82
C ILE A 56 17.20 10.76 11.76
N LYS A 57 16.16 11.09 12.55
CA LYS A 57 14.88 10.38 12.54
C LYS A 57 14.24 10.38 11.15
N GLU A 58 14.35 11.49 10.44
CA GLU A 58 13.80 11.64 9.09
C GLU A 58 14.62 10.87 8.06
N ILE A 59 15.97 10.91 8.11
CA ILE A 59 16.83 10.05 7.28
C ILE A 59 16.44 8.57 7.46
N GLN A 60 16.30 8.12 8.71
CA GLN A 60 15.91 6.75 9.01
C GLN A 60 14.50 6.41 8.50
N ARG A 61 13.56 7.36 8.58
CA ARG A 61 12.21 7.19 8.02
C ARG A 61 12.27 6.99 6.50
N LEU A 62 13.01 7.85 5.78
CA LEU A 62 13.14 7.79 4.33
C LEU A 62 13.83 6.50 3.85
N LEU A 63 14.89 6.08 4.55
CA LEU A 63 15.56 4.80 4.28
C LEU A 63 14.63 3.61 4.49
N ARG A 64 13.74 3.66 5.51
CA ARG A 64 12.71 2.64 5.73
C ARG A 64 11.65 2.64 4.64
N THR A 65 11.28 3.81 4.09
CA THR A 65 10.34 3.91 2.97
C THR A 65 10.95 3.51 1.63
N GLY A 66 12.18 2.99 1.60
CA GLY A 66 12.83 2.46 0.41
C GLY A 66 13.66 3.48 -0.38
N GLN A 67 13.76 4.74 0.06
CA GLN A 67 14.64 5.69 -0.62
C GLN A 67 16.11 5.28 -0.46
N THR A 68 16.90 5.47 -1.51
CA THR A 68 18.34 5.21 -1.48
C THR A 68 19.11 6.39 -0.87
N SER A 69 20.31 6.14 -0.37
CA SER A 69 21.16 7.18 0.22
C SER A 69 21.49 8.30 -0.79
N GLU A 70 21.64 7.95 -2.07
CA GLU A 70 21.88 8.90 -3.17
C GLU A 70 20.64 9.73 -3.49
N GLN A 71 19.44 9.17 -3.35
CA GLN A 71 18.19 9.92 -3.51
C GLN A 71 18.04 10.94 -2.37
N ILE A 72 18.19 10.50 -1.12
CA ILE A 72 18.10 11.36 0.07
C ILE A 72 19.15 12.48 0.00
N SER A 73 20.38 12.16 -0.40
CA SER A 73 21.46 13.13 -0.54
C SER A 73 21.11 14.26 -1.52
N ARG A 74 20.58 13.90 -2.70
CA ARG A 74 20.19 14.86 -3.74
C ARG A 74 18.96 15.69 -3.35
N GLU A 75 17.97 15.07 -2.73
CA GLU A 75 16.69 15.71 -2.41
C GLU A 75 16.80 16.65 -1.20
N TYR A 76 17.58 16.27 -0.18
CA TYR A 76 17.69 17.01 1.08
C TYR A 76 19.02 17.75 1.26
N ASN A 77 19.85 17.81 0.21
CA ASN A 77 21.15 18.48 0.20
C ASN A 77 22.06 18.07 1.38
N VAL A 78 22.12 16.76 1.66
CA VAL A 78 22.93 16.18 2.74
C VAL A 78 24.01 15.28 2.16
N SER A 79 25.22 15.31 2.73
CA SER A 79 26.29 14.44 2.27
C SER A 79 25.95 12.96 2.43
N ILE A 80 26.30 12.16 1.43
CA ILE A 80 26.07 10.71 1.44
C ILE A 80 26.74 10.03 2.64
N GLU A 81 27.96 10.46 2.99
CA GLU A 81 28.72 9.96 4.15
C GLU A 81 27.96 10.13 5.48
N LYS A 82 27.20 11.22 5.63
CA LYS A 82 26.38 11.46 6.82
C LYS A 82 25.20 10.49 6.87
N ILE A 83 24.59 10.17 5.74
CA ILE A 83 23.47 9.23 5.63
C ILE A 83 23.97 7.80 5.92
N GLU A 84 25.08 7.39 5.28
CA GLU A 84 25.67 6.06 5.42
C GLU A 84 26.04 5.71 6.88
N ARG A 85 26.50 6.69 7.66
CA ARG A 85 26.78 6.52 9.10
C ARG A 85 25.58 5.98 9.89
N PHE A 86 24.36 6.27 9.43
CA PHE A 86 23.12 5.84 10.08
C PHE A 86 22.33 4.81 9.25
N ALA A 87 22.76 4.50 8.02
CA ALA A 87 22.05 3.61 7.12
C ALA A 87 22.17 2.13 7.52
N GLY A 88 23.34 1.71 8.02
CA GLY A 88 23.62 0.32 8.37
C GLY A 88 22.51 -0.37 9.17
N PRO A 89 22.08 0.17 10.33
CA PRO A 89 21.00 -0.41 11.13
C PRO A 89 19.66 -0.55 10.37
N ILE A 90 19.34 0.39 9.49
CA ILE A 90 18.08 0.39 8.73
C ILE A 90 18.11 -0.63 7.60
N LEU A 91 19.26 -0.76 6.93
CA LEU A 91 19.48 -1.80 5.91
C LEU A 91 19.42 -3.19 6.53
N SER A 92 20.01 -3.39 7.71
CA SER A 92 19.89 -4.65 8.45
C SER A 92 18.45 -4.96 8.86
N GLU A 93 17.66 -3.95 9.25
CA GLU A 93 16.22 -4.11 9.52
C GLU A 93 15.48 -4.59 8.27
N ARG A 94 15.74 -3.98 7.11
CA ARG A 94 15.13 -4.37 5.82
C ARG A 94 15.49 -5.80 5.44
N ILE A 95 16.75 -6.19 5.56
CA ILE A 95 17.21 -7.56 5.31
C ILE A 95 16.49 -8.53 6.26
N TYR A 96 16.41 -8.20 7.55
CA TYR A 96 15.70 -9.02 8.52
C TYR A 96 14.22 -9.19 8.17
N ILE A 97 13.54 -8.13 7.69
CA ILE A 97 12.16 -8.22 7.23
C ILE A 97 12.02 -9.16 6.03
N ILE A 98 12.93 -9.06 5.04
CA ILE A 98 12.97 -9.96 3.89
C ILE A 98 13.12 -11.42 4.37
N ASP A 99 14.06 -11.68 5.28
CA ASP A 99 14.29 -13.02 5.83
C ASP A 99 13.03 -13.55 6.54
N GLN A 100 12.36 -12.73 7.34
CA GLN A 100 11.11 -13.12 8.00
C GLN A 100 10.01 -13.44 6.99
N ALA A 101 9.84 -12.61 5.96
CA ALA A 101 8.84 -12.81 4.92
C ALA A 101 9.11 -14.09 4.11
N GLN A 102 10.37 -14.37 3.77
CA GLN A 102 10.78 -15.58 3.05
C GLN A 102 10.46 -16.88 3.83
N GLN A 103 10.47 -16.82 5.16
CA GLN A 103 10.17 -17.95 6.04
C GLN A 103 8.68 -18.15 6.33
N ILE A 104 7.78 -17.27 5.82
CA ILE A 104 6.34 -17.46 5.96
C ILE A 104 5.90 -18.74 5.23
N VAL A 105 5.12 -19.56 5.91
CA VAL A 105 4.52 -20.77 5.32
C VAL A 105 3.32 -20.36 4.47
N VAL A 106 3.41 -20.60 3.16
CA VAL A 106 2.39 -20.21 2.18
C VAL A 106 1.42 -21.37 1.89
N ARG A 107 1.94 -22.59 1.89
CA ARG A 107 1.13 -23.80 1.68
C ARG A 107 1.14 -24.66 2.92
N LYS A 108 -0.06 -24.93 3.44
CA LYS A 108 -0.30 -25.88 4.53
C LYS A 108 -1.31 -26.93 4.06
N GLU A 109 -0.82 -27.99 3.44
CA GLU A 109 -1.62 -29.20 3.20
C GLU A 109 -1.60 -30.07 4.46
N ILE A 110 -2.72 -30.72 4.80
CA ILE A 110 -2.90 -31.47 6.07
C ILE A 110 -1.91 -32.65 6.20
N ASP A 111 -1.40 -33.17 5.07
CA ASP A 111 -0.52 -34.35 4.99
C ASP A 111 0.83 -34.05 4.32
N ARG A 112 1.23 -32.77 4.26
CA ARG A 112 2.56 -32.39 3.77
C ARG A 112 3.26 -31.45 4.73
N ASP A 113 4.59 -31.49 4.68
CA ASP A 113 5.42 -30.54 5.38
C ASP A 113 5.08 -29.10 4.94
N PRO A 114 5.05 -28.15 5.88
CA PRO A 114 4.80 -26.75 5.56
C PRO A 114 5.88 -26.22 4.61
N VAL A 115 5.45 -25.58 3.53
CA VAL A 115 6.36 -25.01 2.53
C VAL A 115 6.45 -23.49 2.70
N THR A 116 7.67 -23.00 2.89
CA THR A 116 7.94 -21.56 3.03
C THR A 116 7.79 -20.82 1.70
N LEU A 117 7.66 -19.50 1.75
CA LEU A 117 7.60 -18.64 0.57
C LEU A 117 8.80 -18.89 -0.34
N ILE A 118 10.03 -18.85 0.22
CA ILE A 118 11.24 -19.04 -0.58
C ILE A 118 11.31 -20.42 -1.24
N ALA A 119 10.90 -21.49 -0.54
CA ALA A 119 10.85 -22.82 -1.11
C ALA A 119 9.81 -22.92 -2.23
N THR A 120 8.64 -22.29 -2.04
CA THR A 120 7.57 -22.23 -3.04
C THR A 120 8.06 -21.50 -4.29
N ILE A 121 8.63 -20.30 -4.16
CA ILE A 121 9.19 -19.50 -5.26
C ILE A 121 10.27 -20.30 -6.01
N THR A 122 11.21 -20.89 -5.28
CA THR A 122 12.31 -21.68 -5.88
C THR A 122 11.76 -22.84 -6.70
N SER A 123 10.78 -23.59 -6.17
CA SER A 123 10.15 -24.70 -6.89
C SER A 123 9.44 -24.29 -8.18
N ARG A 124 8.97 -23.04 -8.25
CA ARG A 124 8.25 -22.46 -9.40
C ARG A 124 9.20 -21.89 -10.45
N LEU A 125 10.34 -21.34 -10.04
CA LEU A 125 11.31 -20.69 -10.91
C LEU A 125 12.36 -21.66 -11.47
N THR A 126 12.77 -22.67 -10.70
CA THR A 126 13.77 -23.67 -11.13
C THR A 126 13.39 -24.37 -12.45
N PRO A 127 12.14 -24.84 -12.67
CA PRO A 127 11.75 -25.46 -13.93
C PRO A 127 11.82 -24.53 -15.16
N ARG A 128 11.89 -23.21 -14.94
CA ARG A 128 12.07 -22.20 -16.00
C ARG A 128 13.54 -21.85 -16.24
N GLY A 129 14.48 -22.54 -15.58
CA GLY A 129 15.91 -22.28 -15.68
C GLY A 129 16.37 -21.01 -14.96
N ILE A 130 15.55 -20.50 -14.04
CA ILE A 130 15.90 -19.33 -13.22
C ILE A 130 16.53 -19.83 -11.92
N ASP A 131 17.79 -19.46 -11.70
CA ASP A 131 18.55 -19.87 -10.52
C ASP A 131 18.23 -18.97 -9.31
N ALA A 132 18.30 -19.54 -8.10
CA ALA A 132 18.06 -18.82 -6.85
C ALA A 132 19.05 -17.67 -6.63
N SER A 133 20.30 -17.80 -7.13
CA SER A 133 21.29 -16.73 -7.01
C SER A 133 21.03 -15.52 -7.91
N SER A 134 20.12 -15.66 -8.89
CA SER A 134 19.71 -14.57 -9.78
C SER A 134 18.56 -13.73 -9.23
N LEU A 135 18.02 -14.12 -8.07
CA LEU A 135 16.93 -13.44 -7.39
C LEU A 135 17.47 -12.24 -6.59
N SER A 136 16.84 -11.09 -6.78
CA SER A 136 17.13 -9.88 -6.01
C SER A 136 15.91 -9.46 -5.22
N TRP A 137 16.08 -9.24 -3.93
CA TRP A 137 14.99 -8.85 -3.03
C TRP A 137 15.16 -7.41 -2.59
N ASP A 138 14.04 -6.71 -2.48
CA ASP A 138 13.96 -5.42 -1.83
C ASP A 138 12.74 -5.34 -0.91
N THR A 139 12.74 -4.42 0.05
CA THR A 139 11.59 -4.14 0.90
C THR A 139 11.57 -2.70 1.37
N TRP A 140 10.36 -2.17 1.55
CA TRP A 140 10.13 -0.86 2.13
C TRP A 140 8.89 -0.86 3.02
N ARG A 141 8.88 0.05 4.00
CA ARG A 141 7.83 0.20 4.98
C ARG A 141 6.86 1.29 4.57
N LEU A 142 5.57 0.98 4.63
CA LEU A 142 4.48 1.93 4.47
C LEU A 142 4.19 2.65 5.79
N GLU A 143 3.51 3.80 5.73
CA GLU A 143 3.18 4.61 6.92
C GLU A 143 2.29 3.87 7.93
N ASN A 144 1.47 2.93 7.45
CA ASN A 144 0.62 2.07 8.27
C ASN A 144 1.39 0.96 9.02
N GLY A 145 2.70 0.83 8.78
CA GLY A 145 3.55 -0.18 9.42
C GLY A 145 3.67 -1.50 8.66
N ILE A 146 2.91 -1.69 7.58
CA ILE A 146 3.02 -2.85 6.69
C ILE A 146 4.25 -2.69 5.81
N TRP A 147 4.94 -3.79 5.54
CA TRP A 147 6.08 -3.83 4.64
C TRP A 147 5.65 -4.33 3.28
N THR A 148 6.13 -3.71 2.22
CA THR A 148 6.10 -4.30 0.89
C THR A 148 7.41 -5.04 0.69
N VAL A 149 7.32 -6.30 0.29
CA VAL A 149 8.46 -7.15 -0.08
C VAL A 149 8.39 -7.37 -1.57
N GLU A 150 9.47 -7.08 -2.27
CA GLU A 150 9.56 -7.15 -3.72
C GLU A 150 10.65 -8.12 -4.13
N LEU A 151 10.34 -9.00 -5.08
CA LEU A 151 11.29 -9.89 -5.71
C LEU A 151 11.46 -9.50 -7.18
N HIS A 152 12.70 -9.31 -7.59
CA HIS A 152 13.12 -9.19 -8.98
C HIS A 152 13.75 -10.51 -9.43
N TYR A 153 13.35 -10.97 -10.61
CA TYR A 153 13.84 -12.22 -11.18
C TYR A 153 13.97 -12.13 -12.71
N PRO A 154 14.89 -12.88 -13.34
CA PRO A 154 14.99 -12.93 -14.80
C PRO A 154 13.69 -13.43 -15.44
N HIS A 155 13.25 -12.75 -16.49
CA HIS A 155 12.07 -13.13 -17.27
C HIS A 155 12.37 -13.07 -18.78
N THR A 156 11.59 -13.77 -19.60
CA THR A 156 11.83 -13.93 -21.04
C THR A 156 11.87 -12.61 -21.83
N GLY A 157 11.38 -11.50 -21.26
CA GLY A 157 11.40 -10.16 -21.85
C GLY A 157 12.08 -9.09 -21.00
N GLY A 158 12.88 -9.46 -19.99
CA GLY A 158 13.53 -8.51 -19.08
C GLY A 158 13.56 -8.99 -17.64
N ILE A 159 13.15 -8.13 -16.71
CA ILE A 159 13.09 -8.42 -15.28
C ILE A 159 11.62 -8.53 -14.89
N GLY A 160 11.24 -9.68 -14.34
CA GLY A 160 9.95 -9.87 -13.69
C GLY A 160 9.99 -9.32 -12.27
N VAL A 161 8.86 -8.76 -11.83
CA VAL A 161 8.68 -8.23 -10.48
C VAL A 161 7.49 -8.93 -9.83
N ALA A 162 7.65 -9.32 -8.57
CA ALA A 162 6.57 -9.86 -7.74
C ALA A 162 6.57 -9.16 -6.38
N GLN A 163 5.41 -8.63 -5.96
CA GLN A 163 5.25 -7.89 -4.73
C GLN A 163 4.28 -8.55 -3.75
N TRP A 164 4.64 -8.54 -2.48
CA TRP A 164 3.81 -8.98 -1.37
C TRP A 164 3.69 -7.90 -0.31
N SER A 165 2.53 -7.80 0.32
CA SER A 165 2.38 -7.07 1.58
C SER A 165 2.64 -8.02 2.73
N PHE A 166 3.45 -7.57 3.70
CA PHE A 166 3.90 -8.36 4.83
C PHE A 166 3.65 -7.59 6.13
N ASP A 167 2.91 -8.22 7.03
CA ASP A 167 2.74 -7.74 8.40
C ASP A 167 3.64 -8.56 9.34
N PRO A 168 4.72 -7.98 9.89
CA PRO A 168 5.63 -8.70 10.78
C PRO A 168 5.02 -9.03 12.15
N LEU A 169 4.00 -8.29 12.60
CA LEU A 169 3.33 -8.52 13.88
C LEU A 169 2.37 -9.71 13.76
N LEU A 170 1.58 -9.73 12.70
CA LEU A 170 0.64 -10.83 12.43
C LEU A 170 1.30 -12.03 11.76
N ARG A 171 2.55 -11.89 11.30
CA ARG A 171 3.25 -12.87 10.46
C ARG A 171 2.39 -13.31 9.28
N SER A 172 1.74 -12.34 8.62
CA SER A 172 0.87 -12.57 7.48
C SER A 172 1.47 -11.97 6.21
N LEU A 173 1.23 -12.64 5.08
CA LEU A 173 1.74 -12.27 3.77
C LEU A 173 0.59 -12.33 2.77
N ALA A 174 0.46 -11.34 1.88
CA ALA A 174 -0.55 -11.33 0.83
C ALA A 174 0.02 -10.86 -0.52
N SER A 175 -0.45 -11.49 -1.61
CA SER A 175 -0.08 -11.14 -2.99
C SER A 175 -0.60 -9.74 -3.35
N MET A 176 0.28 -8.85 -3.81
CA MET A 176 -0.11 -7.53 -4.32
C MET A 176 -0.31 -7.51 -5.83
N ASP A 177 0.37 -8.40 -6.57
CA ASP A 177 0.28 -8.51 -8.02
C ASP A 177 0.06 -9.96 -8.49
N GLU A 178 -0.11 -10.14 -9.80
CA GLU A 178 -0.37 -11.44 -10.41
C GLU A 178 0.86 -12.37 -10.39
N ASN A 179 2.07 -11.82 -10.44
CA ASN A 179 3.30 -12.61 -10.40
C ASN A 179 3.52 -13.20 -9.00
N ALA A 180 3.30 -12.40 -7.96
CA ALA A 180 3.31 -12.81 -6.55
C ALA A 180 2.26 -13.87 -6.26
N ARG A 181 1.06 -13.71 -6.82
CA ARG A 181 -0.04 -14.68 -6.74
C ARG A 181 0.35 -16.00 -7.38
N TRP A 182 0.83 -15.94 -8.62
CA TRP A 182 1.29 -17.11 -9.35
C TRP A 182 2.43 -17.85 -8.62
N MET A 183 3.33 -17.10 -7.97
CA MET A 183 4.41 -17.67 -7.14
C MET A 183 3.89 -18.38 -5.90
N MET A 184 2.94 -17.80 -5.16
CA MET A 184 2.31 -18.45 -4.00
C MET A 184 1.43 -19.63 -4.39
N GLY A 185 0.99 -19.66 -5.65
CA GLY A 185 0.11 -20.70 -6.17
C GLY A 185 -1.34 -20.49 -5.74
N ASP A 186 -1.72 -19.26 -5.43
CA ASP A 186 -3.14 -18.92 -5.30
C ASP A 186 -3.81 -19.02 -6.67
N ASP A 187 -5.10 -19.36 -6.70
CA ASP A 187 -5.90 -19.40 -7.93
C ASP A 187 -5.90 -18.01 -8.59
N PRO A 188 -5.78 -17.88 -9.94
CA PRO A 188 -5.77 -16.58 -10.58
C PRO A 188 -7.04 -15.82 -10.17
N SER A 189 -6.90 -14.52 -9.91
CA SER A 189 -8.08 -13.69 -9.62
C SER A 189 -9.09 -13.95 -10.72
N PRO A 190 -10.37 -14.26 -10.39
CA PRO A 190 -11.38 -14.50 -11.42
C PRO A 190 -11.32 -13.29 -12.33
N ARG A 191 -10.92 -13.53 -13.60
CA ARG A 191 -10.78 -12.46 -14.59
C ARG A 191 -12.04 -11.63 -14.44
N GLN A 192 -11.90 -10.36 -14.07
CA GLN A 192 -13.01 -9.45 -14.21
C GLN A 192 -13.26 -9.41 -15.71
N ILE A 193 -14.16 -10.26 -16.18
CA ILE A 193 -14.74 -10.14 -17.50
C ILE A 193 -15.32 -8.74 -17.42
N SER A 194 -14.65 -7.79 -18.08
CA SER A 194 -15.16 -6.44 -18.27
C SER A 194 -16.59 -6.67 -18.72
N LYS A 195 -17.57 -6.37 -17.85
CA LYS A 195 -18.99 -6.47 -18.22
C LYS A 195 -19.05 -5.77 -19.57
N PRO A 196 -19.40 -6.46 -20.67
CA PRO A 196 -19.47 -5.79 -21.95
C PRO A 196 -20.40 -4.61 -21.72
N GLY A 197 -19.81 -3.42 -21.70
CA GLY A 197 -20.59 -2.21 -21.56
C GLY A 197 -21.50 -2.25 -22.77
N LEU A 198 -22.81 -2.32 -22.52
CA LEU A 198 -23.78 -2.00 -23.55
C LEU A 198 -23.46 -0.56 -23.94
N VAL A 199 -22.66 -0.40 -25.00
CA VAL A 199 -22.53 0.89 -25.65
C VAL A 199 -23.92 1.15 -26.20
N ALA A 200 -24.60 2.15 -25.63
CA ALA A 200 -25.83 2.65 -26.24
C ALA A 200 -25.43 3.14 -27.63
N THR A 201 -25.68 2.31 -28.65
CA THR A 201 -25.58 2.75 -30.03
C THR A 201 -26.70 3.76 -30.22
N ASP A 202 -26.35 4.96 -30.66
CA ASP A 202 -27.33 5.94 -31.11
C ASP A 202 -28.22 5.28 -32.20
N SER A 203 -29.52 5.57 -32.22
CA SER A 203 -30.56 4.96 -33.07
C SER A 203 -30.43 5.28 -34.58
N THR A 204 -29.21 5.59 -35.00
CA THR A 204 -28.84 5.89 -36.39
C THR A 204 -27.73 4.95 -36.89
N HIS A 205 -27.31 3.97 -36.09
CA HIS A 205 -26.25 3.04 -36.50
C HIS A 205 -26.75 2.10 -37.62
N PRO A 206 -25.99 1.90 -38.72
CA PRO A 206 -26.43 1.11 -39.87
C PRO A 206 -26.68 -0.38 -39.57
N SER A 207 -26.31 -0.86 -38.37
CA SER A 207 -26.61 -2.22 -37.90
C SER A 207 -27.93 -2.35 -37.17
N GLU A 208 -28.69 -1.26 -36.99
CA GLU A 208 -30.01 -1.30 -36.37
C GLU A 208 -30.97 -2.05 -37.32
N ARG A 209 -31.22 -3.32 -37.00
CA ARG A 209 -32.26 -4.11 -37.65
C ARG A 209 -33.60 -3.52 -37.22
N ARG A 210 -34.18 -2.65 -38.05
CA ARG A 210 -35.59 -2.28 -37.94
C ARG A 210 -36.40 -3.57 -38.01
N SER A 211 -37.04 -3.94 -36.91
CA SER A 211 -38.03 -5.01 -36.89
C SER A 211 -39.11 -4.60 -37.89
N ALA A 212 -39.11 -5.24 -39.05
CA ALA A 212 -40.15 -5.05 -40.05
C ALA A 212 -41.43 -5.69 -39.50
N GLU A 213 -42.23 -4.89 -38.79
CA GLU A 213 -43.66 -5.16 -38.67
C GLU A 213 -44.25 -5.01 -40.07
N ASN A 214 -44.36 -6.13 -40.80
CA ASN A 214 -45.39 -6.46 -41.79
C ASN A 214 -44.86 -7.40 -42.87
N TYR A 215 -45.08 -8.70 -42.66
CA TYR A 215 -45.49 -9.64 -43.69
C TYR A 215 -46.53 -10.52 -42.97
N GLY A 216 -47.83 -10.35 -43.19
CA GLY A 216 -48.48 -10.70 -44.46
C GLY A 216 -48.77 -12.20 -44.42
N ALA A 217 -49.96 -12.57 -43.97
CA ALA A 217 -50.45 -13.94 -43.92
C ALA A 217 -50.30 -14.59 -45.31
N ALA A 218 -49.35 -15.50 -45.45
CA ALA A 218 -49.24 -16.40 -46.57
C ALA A 218 -49.53 -17.81 -46.06
N THR A 219 -50.77 -18.25 -46.31
CA THR A 219 -51.19 -19.65 -46.27
C THR A 219 -50.26 -20.44 -47.19
N LEU A 220 -49.39 -21.27 -46.62
CA LEU A 220 -48.63 -22.27 -47.37
C LEU A 220 -49.31 -23.62 -47.22
N GLU A 221 -49.67 -24.17 -48.38
CA GLU A 221 -50.28 -25.47 -48.58
C GLU A 221 -49.47 -26.60 -47.95
N LYS A 222 -50.22 -27.60 -47.52
CA LYS A 222 -49.78 -28.74 -46.75
C LYS A 222 -49.43 -29.89 -47.69
N ASP A 223 -48.26 -29.84 -48.30
CA ASP A 223 -47.75 -30.94 -49.13
C ASP A 223 -46.68 -31.73 -48.36
N HIS A 224 -47.16 -32.86 -47.81
CA HIS A 224 -46.55 -34.17 -47.89
C HIS A 224 -45.00 -34.24 -47.81
N PHE A 225 -44.48 -34.44 -46.60
CA PHE A 225 -43.33 -35.31 -46.38
C PHE A 225 -43.65 -36.28 -45.25
N ASP A 226 -43.78 -37.53 -45.66
CA ASP A 226 -43.99 -38.73 -44.85
C ASP A 226 -42.65 -39.22 -44.27
N ASP A 227 -42.74 -39.97 -43.18
CA ASP A 227 -41.67 -40.74 -42.50
C ASP A 227 -40.49 -39.98 -41.86
N PHE A 228 -40.66 -39.61 -40.59
CA PHE A 228 -39.61 -39.79 -39.57
C PHE A 228 -40.27 -40.14 -38.22
N ASP A 229 -39.78 -41.24 -37.64
CA ASP A 229 -40.31 -41.93 -36.45
C ASP A 229 -40.63 -41.02 -35.24
N ASP A 230 -41.80 -41.28 -34.65
CA ASP A 230 -42.30 -40.75 -33.39
C ASP A 230 -41.44 -41.28 -32.21
N GLU A 231 -40.35 -40.62 -31.87
CA GLU A 231 -39.78 -40.68 -30.51
C GLU A 231 -40.32 -39.50 -29.69
N LYS A 232 -41.22 -39.81 -28.77
CA LYS A 232 -41.68 -38.91 -27.70
C LYS A 232 -40.49 -38.46 -26.85
N PHE A 233 -40.00 -37.26 -27.10
CA PHE A 233 -39.22 -36.51 -26.11
C PHE A 233 -40.20 -35.72 -25.24
N GLU A 234 -40.45 -36.22 -24.02
CA GLU A 234 -41.02 -35.42 -22.94
C GLU A 234 -40.02 -34.28 -22.64
N GLU A 235 -40.39 -33.03 -22.98
CA GLU A 235 -39.67 -31.85 -22.52
C GLU A 235 -39.85 -31.70 -21.01
N GLU A 236 -38.96 -32.31 -20.22
CA GLU A 236 -38.80 -31.94 -18.82
C GLU A 236 -38.32 -30.48 -18.77
N LYS A 237 -39.23 -29.58 -18.40
CA LYS A 237 -38.90 -28.22 -17.97
C LYS A 237 -37.96 -28.29 -16.76
N ILE A 238 -36.66 -28.21 -17.00
CA ILE A 238 -35.67 -28.00 -15.95
C ILE A 238 -35.85 -26.58 -15.44
N ALA A 239 -36.60 -26.43 -14.34
CA ALA A 239 -36.60 -25.20 -13.57
C ALA A 239 -35.18 -24.95 -13.03
N PRO A 240 -34.65 -23.73 -13.09
CA PRO A 240 -33.37 -23.43 -12.48
C PRO A 240 -33.47 -23.69 -10.98
N LEU A 241 -32.75 -24.72 -10.51
CA LEU A 241 -32.58 -25.01 -9.10
C LEU A 241 -31.75 -23.89 -8.48
N VAL A 242 -32.44 -22.85 -8.01
CA VAL A 242 -31.89 -21.96 -7.00
C VAL A 242 -31.48 -22.85 -5.81
N PRO A 243 -30.21 -22.82 -5.36
CA PRO A 243 -29.83 -23.56 -4.16
C PRO A 243 -30.65 -22.99 -3.01
N ARG A 244 -31.67 -23.74 -2.57
CA ARG A 244 -32.40 -23.41 -1.35
C ARG A 244 -31.40 -23.56 -0.21
N LEU A 245 -31.20 -22.51 0.58
CA LEU A 245 -30.47 -22.62 1.84
C LEU A 245 -31.00 -23.85 2.57
N ALA A 246 -30.11 -24.80 2.85
CA ALA A 246 -30.45 -26.02 3.55
C ALA A 246 -31.15 -25.63 4.86
N VAL A 247 -32.44 -25.92 4.94
CA VAL A 247 -33.19 -25.90 6.19
C VAL A 247 -32.44 -26.86 7.11
N ILE A 248 -32.02 -26.36 8.26
CA ILE A 248 -31.36 -27.13 9.31
C ILE A 248 -32.30 -28.28 9.67
N ARG A 249 -31.98 -29.49 9.20
CA ARG A 249 -32.69 -30.71 9.61
C ARG A 249 -32.20 -31.09 11.00
N GLU A 250 -33.13 -31.29 11.93
CA GLU A 250 -32.83 -31.65 13.32
C GLU A 250 -32.42 -33.12 13.49
N GLU A 251 -32.67 -33.99 12.50
CA GLU A 251 -32.37 -35.42 12.59
C GLU A 251 -31.16 -35.82 11.72
N PRO A 252 -30.25 -36.67 12.25
CA PRO A 252 -29.06 -37.12 11.52
C PRO A 252 -29.42 -38.09 10.39
N ASP A 253 -28.67 -37.99 9.28
CA ASP A 253 -28.86 -38.84 8.09
C ASP A 253 -28.49 -40.32 8.36
N ASP A 254 -29.08 -41.25 7.61
CA ASP A 254 -28.93 -42.70 7.82
C ASP A 254 -27.47 -43.19 7.73
N GLU A 255 -26.63 -42.45 7.00
CA GLU A 255 -25.19 -42.71 6.91
C GLU A 255 -24.44 -42.36 8.21
N ALA A 256 -24.84 -41.30 8.92
CA ALA A 256 -24.20 -40.88 10.18
C ALA A 256 -24.56 -41.79 11.36
N SER A 257 -25.74 -42.44 11.33
CA SER A 257 -26.13 -43.43 12.34
C SER A 257 -25.29 -44.71 12.28
N ARG A 258 -24.78 -45.10 11.10
CA ARG A 258 -23.93 -46.30 10.95
C ARG A 258 -22.56 -46.13 11.61
N ASP A 259 -22.07 -44.90 11.73
CA ASP A 259 -20.84 -44.55 12.43
C ASP A 259 -21.03 -44.36 13.95
N GLY A 260 -22.21 -44.70 14.49
CA GLY A 260 -22.48 -44.68 15.93
C GLY A 260 -22.72 -43.29 16.53
N ILE A 261 -22.98 -42.29 15.69
CA ILE A 261 -23.21 -40.90 16.11
C ILE A 261 -24.68 -40.73 16.48
N THR A 262 -24.99 -40.78 17.78
CA THR A 262 -26.37 -40.71 18.29
C THR A 262 -26.87 -39.28 18.51
N ALA A 263 -25.98 -38.29 18.53
CA ALA A 263 -26.33 -36.86 18.58
C ALA A 263 -25.15 -36.01 18.10
N ARG A 264 -25.44 -34.81 17.58
CA ARG A 264 -24.40 -33.84 17.23
C ARG A 264 -23.80 -33.21 18.49
N ALA A 265 -22.49 -32.96 18.49
CA ALA A 265 -21.81 -32.22 19.55
C ALA A 265 -22.48 -30.83 19.75
N LYS A 266 -22.92 -30.54 20.98
CA LYS A 266 -23.59 -29.28 21.35
C LYS A 266 -22.58 -28.15 21.26
N VAL A 267 -22.65 -27.37 20.17
CA VAL A 267 -21.79 -26.20 19.98
C VAL A 267 -22.35 -25.06 20.85
N PRO A 268 -21.53 -24.43 21.70
CA PRO A 268 -21.98 -23.31 22.52
C PRO A 268 -22.48 -22.16 21.64
N SER A 269 -23.50 -21.47 22.11
CA SER A 269 -23.97 -20.28 21.39
C SER A 269 -22.91 -19.18 21.44
N TRP A 270 -22.94 -18.26 20.47
CA TRP A 270 -22.00 -17.14 20.42
C TRP A 270 -22.10 -16.26 21.69
N ASP A 271 -23.29 -16.13 22.27
CA ASP A 271 -23.52 -15.44 23.54
C ASP A 271 -22.92 -16.18 24.74
N GLU A 272 -22.92 -17.52 24.75
CA GLU A 272 -22.21 -18.30 25.78
C GLU A 272 -20.70 -18.10 25.69
N ILE A 273 -20.15 -17.98 24.49
CA ILE A 273 -18.72 -17.76 24.25
C ILE A 273 -18.32 -16.32 24.63
N MET A 274 -19.16 -15.33 24.31
CA MET A 274 -18.84 -13.92 24.52
C MET A 274 -19.22 -13.40 25.91
N PHE A 275 -20.28 -13.92 26.52
CA PHE A 275 -20.84 -13.38 27.76
C PHE A 275 -20.95 -14.40 28.90
N GLY A 276 -20.66 -15.68 28.67
CA GLY A 276 -20.55 -16.70 29.72
C GLY A 276 -21.87 -17.05 30.42
N ILE A 277 -23.02 -16.66 29.86
CA ILE A 277 -24.33 -16.91 30.46
C ILE A 277 -24.82 -18.28 30.00
N LYS A 278 -24.80 -19.27 30.91
CA LYS A 278 -25.43 -20.57 30.65
C LYS A 278 -26.96 -20.43 30.70
N PRO A 279 -27.72 -21.07 29.80
CA PRO A 279 -29.16 -21.15 29.94
C PRO A 279 -29.50 -21.98 31.18
N GLU A 280 -30.32 -21.44 32.07
CA GLU A 280 -30.80 -22.19 33.24
C GLU A 280 -31.67 -23.37 32.79
N GLU A 281 -31.28 -24.58 33.21
CA GLU A 281 -32.02 -25.81 32.97
C GLU A 281 -33.41 -25.74 33.62
N LYS A 282 -34.44 -26.07 32.86
CA LYS A 282 -35.83 -26.14 33.32
C LYS A 282 -36.34 -27.56 33.17
#